data_AF-A0A7C3FXV8-F1
#
_entry.id   AF-A0A7C3FXV8-F1
#
_cell.length_a   1.000
_cell.length_b   1.000
_cell.length_c   1.000
_cell.angle_alpha   90.00
_cell.angle_beta   90.00
_cell.angle_gamma   90.00
#
_symmetry.space_group_name_H-M   'P 1'
#
loop_
_entity.id
_entity.type
_entity.pdbx_description
1 polymer ?
#
loop_
_entity_poly.entity_id
_entity_poly.type
_entity_poly.pdbx_seq_one_letter_code
_entity_poly.pdbx_strand_id
1 'polypeptide(L)'
;MWVPFELGHPLGAPDNPEFQRRVLLDLLNLFDRPSGPVLEDFPDDEPESNVEVVLACPVNYSDYYKEIGEADSRLKALNMEISGMRSWYDMAVSKRNRTTVGVSGIEIERIGEFIYSFMKGEEPENPRDDISLPYTLKLAVEDLKSYYVEGITTQPGQSGVSSQIISDWFWGETVAGKVLLDLKKVCEKSEDRMMAMMGAHFIVPGDVARRNQE
;
A
#
# COMPACT_ATOMS: atom_id res chain seq x y z
N MET A 1 -3.94 24.62 -12.91
CA MET A 1 -4.79 24.56 -11.72
C MET A 1 -4.10 23.76 -10.65
N TRP A 2 -4.06 24.24 -9.41
CA TRP A 2 -3.70 23.44 -8.26
C TRP A 2 -4.97 22.96 -7.55
N VAL A 3 -4.92 21.77 -6.94
CA VAL A 3 -6.05 21.16 -6.24
C VAL A 3 -5.63 20.66 -4.85
N PRO A 4 -6.45 20.86 -3.80
CA PRO A 4 -6.18 20.42 -2.43
C PRO A 4 -6.53 18.93 -2.16
N PHE A 5 -6.42 18.06 -3.15
CA PHE A 5 -6.95 16.68 -3.07
C PHE A 5 -5.90 15.66 -2.63
N GLU A 6 -6.35 14.44 -2.28
CA GLU A 6 -5.43 13.34 -1.97
C GLU A 6 -4.51 13.03 -3.17
N LEU A 7 -3.27 12.60 -2.87
CA LEU A 7 -2.31 12.22 -3.91
C LEU A 7 -2.88 11.08 -4.76
N GLY A 8 -3.03 11.33 -6.07
CA GLY A 8 -3.63 10.36 -6.99
C GLY A 8 -5.11 10.57 -7.25
N HIS A 9 -5.74 11.57 -6.63
CA HIS A 9 -7.12 12.02 -6.92
C HIS A 9 -7.12 13.36 -7.66
N PRO A 10 -6.55 13.48 -8.88
CA PRO A 10 -6.45 14.77 -9.57
C PRO A 10 -7.81 15.41 -9.90
N LEU A 11 -8.89 14.64 -9.84
CA LEU A 11 -10.26 15.08 -10.08
C LEU A 11 -11.14 15.05 -8.82
N GLY A 12 -10.57 14.74 -7.65
CA GLY A 12 -11.29 14.51 -6.40
C GLY A 12 -11.86 13.10 -6.26
N ALA A 13 -12.76 12.93 -5.28
CA ALA A 13 -13.20 11.64 -4.77
C ALA A 13 -13.72 10.69 -5.85
N PRO A 14 -13.42 9.38 -5.74
CA PRO A 14 -13.98 8.36 -6.64
C PRO A 14 -15.50 8.34 -6.55
N ASP A 15 -16.16 7.91 -7.63
CA ASP A 15 -17.62 7.78 -7.74
C ASP A 15 -18.42 9.07 -7.47
N ASN A 16 -17.79 10.25 -7.58
CA ASN A 16 -18.44 11.54 -7.51
C ASN A 16 -18.37 12.29 -8.86
N PRO A 17 -19.16 11.87 -9.87
CA PRO A 17 -19.05 12.41 -11.23
C PRO A 17 -19.36 13.91 -11.31
N GLU A 18 -20.25 14.43 -10.46
CA GLU A 18 -20.58 15.86 -10.45
C GLU A 18 -19.40 16.71 -9.96
N PHE A 19 -18.74 16.28 -8.88
CA PHE A 19 -17.53 16.95 -8.38
C PHE A 19 -16.39 16.87 -9.40
N GLN A 20 -16.11 15.67 -9.91
CA GLN A 20 -15.05 15.44 -10.91
C GLN A 20 -15.29 16.26 -12.18
N ARG A 21 -16.55 16.33 -12.64
CA ARG A 21 -16.93 17.17 -13.79
C ARG A 21 -16.68 18.64 -13.51
N ARG A 22 -16.96 19.13 -12.32
CA ARG A 22 -16.72 20.53 -11.94
C ARG A 22 -15.22 20.84 -11.93
N VAL A 23 -14.38 19.99 -11.35
CA VAL A 23 -12.91 20.13 -11.40
C VAL A 23 -12.42 20.20 -12.84
N LEU A 24 -12.91 19.31 -13.71
CA LEU A 24 -12.57 19.32 -15.14
C LEU A 24 -13.00 20.62 -15.83
N LEU A 25 -14.21 21.12 -15.57
CA LEU A 25 -14.69 22.36 -16.18
C LEU A 25 -13.86 23.56 -15.74
N ASP A 26 -13.52 23.67 -14.46
CA ASP A 26 -12.69 24.76 -13.95
C ASP A 26 -11.28 24.69 -14.54
N LEU A 27 -10.69 23.50 -14.66
CA LEU A 27 -9.42 23.29 -15.36
C LEU A 27 -9.51 23.75 -16.84
N LEU A 28 -10.58 23.38 -17.54
CA LEU A 28 -10.76 23.72 -18.95
C LEU A 28 -10.99 25.21 -19.16
N ASN A 29 -11.69 25.89 -18.24
CA ASN A 29 -11.93 27.33 -18.29
C ASN A 29 -10.62 28.15 -18.22
N LEU A 30 -9.51 27.58 -17.75
CA LEU A 30 -8.20 28.25 -17.79
C LEU A 30 -7.68 28.46 -19.21
N PHE A 31 -8.09 27.63 -20.18
CA PHE A 31 -7.69 27.80 -21.58
C PHE A 31 -8.36 28.99 -22.27
N ASP A 32 -9.49 29.46 -21.74
CA ASP A 32 -10.21 30.62 -22.27
C ASP A 32 -9.63 31.96 -21.77
N ARG A 33 -8.56 31.92 -20.96
CA ARG A 33 -7.92 33.12 -20.42
C ARG A 33 -7.16 33.87 -21.53
N PRO A 34 -7.31 35.20 -21.62
CA PRO A 34 -6.78 35.98 -22.74
C PRO A 34 -5.25 36.12 -22.75
N SER A 35 -4.55 35.73 -21.69
CA SER A 35 -3.10 35.94 -21.54
C SER A 35 -2.46 34.98 -20.54
N GLY A 36 -1.35 34.36 -20.97
CA GLY A 36 -0.29 33.78 -20.14
C GLY A 36 -0.65 32.53 -19.34
N PRO A 37 0.34 31.79 -18.81
CA PRO A 37 0.06 30.61 -17.99
C PRO A 37 -0.70 31.04 -16.73
N VAL A 38 -1.95 30.60 -16.62
CA VAL A 38 -2.81 30.88 -15.48
C VAL A 38 -2.72 29.73 -14.49
N LEU A 39 -2.18 30.04 -13.30
CA LEU A 39 -2.20 29.16 -12.14
C LEU A 39 -3.29 29.67 -11.20
N GLU A 40 -4.41 28.95 -11.16
CA GLU A 40 -5.51 29.19 -10.23
C GLU A 40 -5.66 27.95 -9.33
N ASP A 41 -6.08 28.18 -8.08
CA ASP A 41 -6.42 27.12 -7.14
C ASP A 41 -7.90 26.74 -7.33
N PHE A 42 -8.19 25.45 -7.27
CA PHE A 42 -9.58 25.00 -7.19
C PHE A 42 -10.15 25.35 -5.79
N PRO A 43 -11.34 25.96 -5.71
CA PRO A 43 -11.80 26.64 -4.49
C PRO A 43 -12.32 25.70 -3.41
N ASP A 44 -12.67 24.46 -3.76
CA ASP A 44 -13.30 23.52 -2.83
C ASP A 44 -12.35 22.36 -2.49
N ASP A 45 -12.42 21.91 -1.25
CA ASP A 45 -11.77 20.67 -0.83
C ASP A 45 -12.48 19.44 -1.41
N GLU A 46 -11.78 18.32 -1.40
CA GLU A 46 -12.37 17.02 -1.74
C GLU A 46 -13.51 16.71 -0.74
N PRO A 47 -14.71 16.30 -1.19
CA PRO A 47 -15.80 16.02 -0.27
C PRO A 47 -15.43 14.86 0.65
N GLU A 48 -15.44 15.11 1.97
CA GLU A 48 -15.17 14.05 2.93
C GLU A 48 -16.26 12.97 2.87
N SER A 49 -15.83 11.71 2.80
CA SER A 49 -16.70 10.57 3.08
C SER A 49 -17.03 10.59 4.57
N ASN A 50 -18.22 11.07 4.93
CA ASN A 50 -18.78 11.10 6.31
C ASN A 50 -19.02 9.71 6.93
N VAL A 51 -18.45 8.64 6.38
CA VAL A 51 -18.58 7.30 6.93
C VAL A 51 -17.43 7.12 7.92
N GLU A 52 -17.73 7.11 9.24
CA GLU A 52 -16.82 6.55 10.24
C GLU A 52 -16.65 5.06 9.93
N VAL A 53 -15.70 4.74 9.07
CA VAL A 53 -15.43 3.35 8.72
C VAL A 53 -14.36 2.83 9.65
N VAL A 54 -14.77 2.05 10.63
CA VAL A 54 -13.85 1.17 11.34
C VAL A 54 -13.43 0.09 10.35
N LEU A 55 -12.16 0.07 9.97
CA LEU A 55 -11.56 -1.01 9.18
C LEU A 55 -11.50 -2.26 10.06
N ALA A 56 -12.63 -2.95 10.20
CA ALA A 56 -12.72 -4.15 10.99
C ALA A 56 -12.21 -5.34 10.17
N CYS A 57 -10.91 -5.61 10.26
CA CYS A 57 -10.45 -6.96 10.01
C CYS A 57 -10.96 -7.81 11.19
N PRO A 58 -11.79 -8.85 10.99
CA PRO A 58 -12.43 -9.60 12.07
C PRO A 58 -11.44 -10.32 13.01
N VAL A 59 -10.15 -10.31 12.65
CA VAL A 59 -9.08 -10.87 13.47
C VAL A 59 -7.96 -9.84 13.61
N ASN A 60 -7.75 -9.37 14.83
CA ASN A 60 -6.64 -8.48 15.16
C ASN A 60 -5.38 -9.30 15.43
N TYR A 61 -4.56 -9.49 14.39
CA TYR A 61 -3.29 -10.23 14.49
C TYR A 61 -2.12 -9.33 14.97
N SER A 62 -2.34 -8.02 15.02
CA SER A 62 -1.30 -7.03 15.30
C SER A 62 -0.74 -7.15 16.72
N ASP A 63 -1.61 -7.36 17.71
CA ASP A 63 -1.22 -7.35 19.13
C ASP A 63 -0.26 -8.52 19.44
N TYR A 64 -0.41 -9.62 18.71
CA TYR A 64 0.47 -10.79 18.82
C TYR A 64 1.88 -10.54 18.27
N TYR A 65 2.08 -9.61 17.33
CA TYR A 65 3.38 -9.44 16.68
C TYR A 65 4.49 -8.93 17.62
N LYS A 66 4.16 -8.03 18.58
CA LYS A 66 5.15 -7.46 19.51
C LYS A 66 5.53 -8.43 20.64
N GLU A 67 4.61 -9.30 21.05
CA GLU A 67 4.86 -10.30 22.10
C GLU A 67 5.66 -11.50 21.60
N ILE A 68 5.69 -11.72 20.28
CA ILE A 68 6.38 -12.84 19.66
C ILE A 68 7.83 -12.46 19.33
N GLY A 69 8.76 -12.97 20.14
CA GLY A 69 10.20 -12.71 20.00
C GLY A 69 10.91 -13.47 18.87
N GLU A 70 10.39 -14.62 18.44
CA GLU A 70 11.09 -15.50 17.49
C GLU A 70 10.67 -15.28 16.04
N ALA A 71 11.64 -15.22 15.12
CA ALA A 71 11.43 -14.98 13.69
C ALA A 71 10.44 -15.97 13.05
N ASP A 72 10.54 -17.27 13.37
CA ASP A 72 9.64 -18.29 12.84
C ASP A 72 8.19 -18.12 13.34
N SER A 73 8.03 -17.57 14.54
CA SER A 73 6.71 -17.29 15.09
C SER A 73 6.08 -16.04 14.46
N ARG A 74 6.90 -15.04 14.08
CA ARG A 74 6.43 -13.88 13.32
C ARG A 74 6.08 -14.20 11.86
N LEU A 75 6.85 -15.08 11.21
CA LEU A 75 6.50 -15.62 9.88
C LEU A 75 5.17 -16.37 9.92
N LYS A 76 4.93 -17.20 10.94
CA LYS A 76 3.63 -17.87 11.13
C LYS A 76 2.49 -16.86 11.28
N ALA A 77 2.67 -15.80 12.07
CA ALA A 77 1.66 -14.75 12.22
C ALA A 77 1.35 -14.06 10.89
N LEU A 78 2.37 -13.74 10.09
CA LEU A 78 2.21 -13.17 8.75
C LEU A 78 1.42 -14.11 7.82
N ASN A 79 1.79 -15.38 7.78
CA ASN A 79 1.13 -16.36 6.92
C ASN A 79 -0.34 -16.59 7.32
N MET A 80 -0.64 -16.55 8.63
CA MET A 80 -2.02 -16.60 9.13
C MET A 80 -2.82 -15.36 8.69
N GLU A 81 -2.23 -14.17 8.77
CA GLU A 81 -2.88 -12.93 8.34
C GLU A 81 -3.13 -12.91 6.82
N ILE A 82 -2.13 -13.29 6.01
CA ILE A 82 -2.27 -13.42 4.55
C ILE A 82 -3.41 -14.38 4.21
N SER A 83 -3.47 -15.53 4.89
CA SER A 83 -4.55 -16.51 4.71
C SER A 83 -5.92 -15.94 5.11
N GLY A 84 -5.99 -15.16 6.19
CA GLY A 84 -7.22 -14.51 6.65
C GLY A 84 -7.78 -13.48 5.66
N MET A 85 -6.90 -12.85 4.87
CA MET A 85 -7.28 -11.89 3.83
C MET A 85 -7.74 -12.53 2.51
N ARG A 86 -7.58 -13.85 2.34
CA ARG A 86 -7.79 -14.54 1.05
C ARG A 86 -9.19 -14.38 0.49
N SER A 87 -10.21 -14.57 1.32
CA SER A 87 -11.61 -14.47 0.89
C SER A 87 -11.98 -13.07 0.39
N TRP A 88 -11.40 -12.04 1.02
CA TRP A 88 -11.61 -10.64 0.63
C TRP A 88 -10.90 -10.32 -0.68
N TYR A 89 -9.66 -10.78 -0.82
CA TYR A 89 -8.92 -10.65 -2.08
C TYR A 89 -9.65 -11.35 -3.24
N ASP A 90 -10.11 -12.58 -3.05
CA ASP A 90 -10.84 -13.33 -4.10
C ASP A 90 -12.11 -12.62 -4.54
N MET A 91 -12.82 -12.03 -3.57
CA MET A 91 -13.99 -11.19 -3.86
C MET A 91 -13.61 -9.94 -4.65
N ALA A 92 -12.48 -9.31 -4.33
CA ALA A 92 -11.96 -8.14 -5.04
C ALA A 92 -11.66 -8.47 -6.52
N VAL A 93 -10.95 -9.58 -6.75
CA VAL A 93 -10.63 -10.05 -8.10
C VAL A 93 -11.89 -10.37 -8.88
N SER A 94 -12.84 -11.10 -8.28
CA SER A 94 -14.12 -11.46 -8.90
C SER A 94 -14.95 -10.23 -9.27
N LYS A 95 -15.02 -9.22 -8.39
CA LYS A 95 -15.78 -8.00 -8.63
C LYS A 95 -15.14 -7.11 -9.72
N ARG A 96 -13.81 -7.06 -9.79
CA ARG A 96 -13.07 -6.15 -10.69
C ARG A 96 -12.67 -6.81 -12.01
N ASN A 97 -12.69 -8.14 -12.10
CA ASN A 97 -12.12 -8.94 -13.20
C ASN A 97 -10.65 -8.61 -13.52
N ARG A 98 -9.89 -8.10 -12.53
CA ARG A 98 -8.46 -7.78 -12.63
C ARG A 98 -7.83 -7.69 -11.24
N THR A 99 -6.51 -7.81 -11.17
CA THR A 99 -5.69 -7.61 -9.97
C THR A 99 -4.34 -6.99 -10.35
N THR A 100 -3.71 -6.28 -9.42
CA THR A 100 -2.32 -5.81 -9.53
C THR A 100 -1.32 -6.69 -8.79
N VAL A 101 -1.78 -7.79 -8.17
CA VAL A 101 -0.92 -8.77 -7.48
C VAL A 101 -0.32 -9.75 -8.48
N GLY A 102 0.95 -10.13 -8.25
CA GLY A 102 1.67 -11.18 -8.97
C GLY A 102 2.81 -10.68 -9.85
N VAL A 103 3.16 -9.39 -9.77
CA VAL A 103 4.21 -8.79 -10.60
C VAL A 103 5.59 -9.32 -10.20
N SER A 104 5.77 -9.75 -8.96
CA SER A 104 7.01 -10.39 -8.50
C SER A 104 7.24 -11.79 -9.07
N GLY A 105 6.21 -12.44 -9.59
CA GLY A 105 6.26 -13.87 -9.97
C GLY A 105 6.23 -14.83 -8.79
N ILE A 106 5.94 -14.34 -7.57
CA ILE A 106 5.82 -15.14 -6.36
C ILE A 106 4.35 -15.28 -5.99
N GLU A 107 3.92 -16.52 -5.73
CA GLU A 107 2.58 -16.79 -5.17
C GLU A 107 2.40 -16.08 -3.83
N ILE A 108 1.23 -15.50 -3.60
CA ILE A 108 0.98 -14.67 -2.40
C ILE A 108 1.25 -15.44 -1.10
N GLU A 109 0.95 -16.75 -1.08
CA GLU A 109 1.18 -17.63 0.07
C GLU A 109 2.68 -17.85 0.38
N ARG A 110 3.57 -17.59 -0.58
CA ARG A 110 5.03 -17.74 -0.44
C ARG A 110 5.77 -16.41 -0.22
N ILE A 111 5.10 -15.28 -0.38
CA ILE A 111 5.72 -13.95 -0.20
C ILE A 111 6.27 -13.79 1.22
N GLY A 112 5.57 -14.31 2.23
CA GLY A 112 6.04 -14.26 3.61
C GLY A 112 7.42 -14.94 3.78
N GLU A 113 7.57 -16.15 3.26
CA GLU A 113 8.83 -16.89 3.32
C GLU A 113 9.95 -16.15 2.58
N PHE A 114 9.64 -15.64 1.38
CA PHE A 114 10.59 -14.86 0.58
C PHE A 114 11.07 -13.62 1.34
N ILE A 115 10.19 -12.83 1.95
CA ILE A 115 10.56 -11.67 2.77
C ILE A 115 11.43 -12.07 3.97
N TYR A 116 11.08 -13.16 4.65
CA TYR A 116 11.81 -13.61 5.85
C TYR A 116 13.20 -14.13 5.55
N SER A 117 13.48 -14.63 4.34
CA SER A 117 14.84 -15.02 3.95
C SER A 117 15.83 -13.85 4.07
N PHE A 118 15.45 -12.65 3.60
CA PHE A 118 16.26 -11.44 3.77
C PHE A 118 16.45 -11.06 5.24
N MET A 119 15.42 -11.22 6.07
CA MET A 119 15.49 -10.95 7.51
C MET A 119 16.42 -11.92 8.25
N LYS A 120 16.60 -13.13 7.74
CA LYS A 120 17.57 -14.13 8.23
C LYS A 120 18.99 -13.91 7.71
N GLY A 121 19.19 -12.94 6.81
CA GLY A 121 20.47 -12.72 6.12
C GLY A 121 20.77 -13.76 5.05
N GLU A 122 19.74 -14.47 4.59
CA GLU A 122 19.83 -15.41 3.47
C GLU A 122 19.66 -14.67 2.15
N GLU A 123 20.30 -15.18 1.09
CA GLU A 123 20.06 -14.75 -0.28
C GLU A 123 19.17 -15.80 -0.97
N PRO A 124 17.85 -15.58 -1.07
CA PRO A 124 16.97 -16.52 -1.74
C PRO A 124 17.27 -16.56 -3.24
N GLU A 125 16.90 -17.68 -3.88
CA GLU A 125 16.87 -17.77 -5.33
C GLU A 125 15.93 -16.69 -5.88
N ASN A 126 16.39 -15.97 -6.92
CA ASN A 126 15.58 -14.97 -7.58
C ASN A 126 14.58 -15.65 -8.52
N PRO A 127 13.26 -15.57 -8.27
CA PRO A 127 12.25 -16.20 -9.12
C PRO A 127 12.15 -15.55 -10.51
N ARG A 128 12.80 -14.40 -10.72
CA ARG A 128 12.84 -13.69 -11.98
C ARG A 128 14.28 -13.61 -12.51
N ASP A 129 14.47 -14.03 -13.75
CA ASP A 129 15.76 -14.00 -14.44
C ASP A 129 16.02 -12.65 -15.16
N ASP A 130 14.97 -11.87 -15.38
CA ASP A 130 15.00 -10.62 -16.15
C ASP A 130 15.34 -9.37 -15.31
N ILE A 131 15.24 -9.45 -13.99
CA ILE A 131 15.54 -8.35 -13.05
C ILE A 131 16.39 -8.84 -11.86
N SER A 132 17.09 -7.94 -11.18
CA SER A 132 17.89 -8.30 -10.00
C SER A 132 17.03 -8.59 -8.77
N LEU A 133 17.60 -9.34 -7.82
CA LEU A 133 16.92 -9.75 -6.59
C LEU A 133 16.34 -8.57 -5.78
N PRO A 134 17.04 -7.42 -5.61
CA PRO A 134 16.46 -6.24 -4.95
C PRO A 134 15.19 -5.71 -5.64
N TYR A 135 15.13 -5.74 -6.98
CA TYR A 135 13.92 -5.34 -7.70
C TYR A 135 12.79 -6.34 -7.52
N THR A 136 13.09 -7.65 -7.52
CA THR A 136 12.09 -8.68 -7.20
C THR A 136 11.55 -8.52 -5.78
N LEU A 137 12.41 -8.19 -4.80
CA LEU A 137 11.98 -7.86 -3.44
C LEU A 137 11.03 -6.66 -3.42
N LYS A 138 11.37 -5.58 -4.14
CA LYS A 138 10.48 -4.43 -4.27
C LYS A 138 9.12 -4.84 -4.83
N LEU A 139 9.08 -5.66 -5.89
CA LEU A 139 7.83 -6.11 -6.49
C LEU A 139 7.03 -7.02 -5.54
N ALA A 140 7.69 -7.89 -4.77
CA ALA A 140 7.02 -8.75 -3.79
C ALA A 140 6.38 -7.92 -2.67
N VAL A 141 7.05 -6.84 -2.24
CA VAL A 141 6.48 -5.87 -1.28
C VAL A 141 5.26 -5.15 -1.87
N GLU A 142 5.29 -4.77 -3.15
CA GLU A 142 4.13 -4.14 -3.81
C GLU A 142 2.97 -5.12 -4.03
N ASP A 143 3.25 -6.39 -4.33
CA ASP A 143 2.25 -7.45 -4.40
C ASP A 143 1.56 -7.64 -3.04
N LEU A 144 2.33 -7.66 -1.95
CA LEU A 144 1.78 -7.77 -0.60
C LEU A 144 0.89 -6.57 -0.24
N LYS A 145 1.34 -5.33 -0.50
CA LYS A 145 0.52 -4.14 -0.27
C LYS A 145 -0.76 -4.17 -1.10
N SER A 146 -0.64 -4.51 -2.39
CA SER A 146 -1.77 -4.59 -3.32
C SER A 146 -2.80 -5.61 -2.85
N TYR A 147 -2.36 -6.79 -2.40
CA TYR A 147 -3.23 -7.84 -1.88
C TYR A 147 -4.11 -7.35 -0.72
N TYR A 148 -3.52 -6.63 0.23
CA TYR A 148 -4.26 -6.09 1.38
C TYR A 148 -5.22 -4.97 0.96
N VAL A 149 -4.74 -4.02 0.15
CA VAL A 149 -5.55 -2.88 -0.31
C VAL A 149 -6.71 -3.36 -1.19
N GLU A 150 -6.47 -4.30 -2.10
CA GLU A 150 -7.53 -4.85 -2.95
C GLU A 150 -8.58 -5.60 -2.14
N GLY A 151 -8.15 -6.42 -1.17
CA GLY A 151 -9.05 -7.16 -0.29
C GLY A 151 -9.89 -6.23 0.60
N ILE A 152 -9.26 -5.32 1.34
CA ILE A 152 -9.95 -4.50 2.34
C ILE A 152 -10.97 -3.56 1.70
N THR A 153 -10.67 -2.97 0.53
CA THR A 153 -11.57 -2.07 -0.20
C THR A 153 -12.79 -2.76 -0.81
N THR A 154 -12.82 -4.10 -0.79
CA THR A 154 -13.96 -4.89 -1.27
C THR A 154 -14.89 -5.34 -0.14
N GLN A 155 -14.47 -5.22 1.12
CA GLN A 155 -15.34 -5.52 2.25
C GLN A 155 -16.60 -4.63 2.24
N PRO A 156 -17.77 -5.18 2.62
CA PRO A 156 -18.99 -4.39 2.78
C PRO A 156 -18.77 -3.18 3.69
N GLY A 157 -19.23 -2.00 3.27
CA GLY A 157 -19.07 -0.76 4.03
C GLY A 157 -17.73 -0.04 3.84
N GLN A 158 -16.77 -0.62 3.11
CA GLN A 158 -15.45 -0.03 2.86
C GLN A 158 -15.35 0.72 1.51
N SER A 159 -16.45 0.82 0.77
CA SER A 159 -16.51 1.53 -0.51
C SER A 159 -16.54 3.04 -0.26
N GLY A 160 -15.37 3.68 -0.28
CA GLY A 160 -15.22 5.12 -0.03
C GLY A 160 -14.28 5.48 1.14
N VAL A 161 -13.63 4.48 1.76
CA VAL A 161 -12.59 4.75 2.76
C VAL A 161 -11.43 5.50 2.11
N SER A 162 -10.96 6.56 2.76
CA SER A 162 -9.86 7.36 2.25
C SER A 162 -8.56 6.55 2.18
N SER A 163 -7.66 6.96 1.27
CA SER A 163 -6.36 6.31 1.12
C SER A 163 -5.53 6.39 2.41
N GLN A 164 -5.71 7.49 3.16
CA GLN A 164 -5.05 7.71 4.45
C GLN A 164 -5.49 6.69 5.50
N ILE A 165 -6.79 6.42 5.64
CA ILE A 165 -7.32 5.46 6.62
C ILE A 165 -6.84 4.04 6.29
N ILE A 166 -6.82 3.66 5.00
CA ILE A 166 -6.27 2.37 4.56
C ILE A 166 -4.78 2.27 4.87
N SER A 167 -4.02 3.34 4.64
CA SER A 167 -2.59 3.41 4.95
C SER A 167 -2.35 3.25 6.45
N ASP A 168 -3.08 4.00 7.28
CA ASP A 168 -2.91 3.96 8.74
C ASP A 168 -3.25 2.59 9.32
N TRP A 169 -4.31 1.95 8.82
CA TRP A 169 -4.62 0.56 9.16
C TRP A 169 -3.52 -0.40 8.71
N PHE A 170 -3.08 -0.34 7.45
CA PHE A 170 -2.08 -1.27 6.94
C PHE A 170 -0.78 -1.17 7.76
N TRP A 171 -0.27 0.03 8.00
CA TRP A 171 1.00 0.23 8.69
C TRP A 171 0.90 0.15 10.22
N GLY A 172 -0.25 0.47 10.81
CA GLY A 172 -0.46 0.48 12.27
C GLY A 172 -0.99 -0.83 12.83
N GLU A 173 -1.87 -1.51 12.09
CA GLU A 173 -2.72 -2.59 12.62
C GLU A 173 -2.46 -3.96 11.98
N THR A 174 -1.63 -4.07 10.93
CA THR A 174 -1.34 -5.37 10.31
C THR A 174 0.03 -5.93 10.72
N VAL A 175 0.12 -7.26 10.73
CA VAL A 175 1.39 -7.98 10.83
C VAL A 175 2.26 -7.68 9.62
N ALA A 176 1.68 -7.65 8.41
CA ALA A 176 2.41 -7.29 7.19
C ALA A 176 3.11 -5.93 7.30
N GLY A 177 2.41 -4.88 7.74
CA GLY A 177 2.98 -3.55 7.95
C GLY A 177 4.18 -3.57 8.91
N LYS A 178 4.04 -4.29 10.03
CA LYS A 178 5.13 -4.47 11.02
C LYS A 178 6.33 -5.22 10.45
N VAL A 179 6.09 -6.30 9.69
CA VAL A 179 7.16 -7.05 9.00
C VAL A 179 7.90 -6.16 8.00
N LEU A 180 7.18 -5.35 7.21
CA LEU A 180 7.80 -4.46 6.23
C LEU A 180 8.62 -3.34 6.89
N LEU A 181 8.19 -2.84 8.05
CA LEU A 181 8.98 -1.91 8.86
C LEU A 181 10.28 -2.53 9.38
N ASP A 182 10.25 -3.80 9.77
CA ASP A 182 11.45 -4.55 10.18
C ASP A 182 12.36 -4.84 8.98
N LEU A 183 11.79 -5.30 7.86
CA LEU A 183 12.49 -5.56 6.61
C LEU A 183 13.24 -4.31 6.12
N LYS A 184 12.59 -3.13 6.16
CA LYS A 184 13.26 -1.86 5.86
C LYS A 184 14.57 -1.70 6.63
N LYS A 185 14.55 -1.91 7.95
CA LYS A 185 15.73 -1.73 8.81
C LYS A 185 16.84 -2.73 8.48
N VAL A 186 16.48 -3.94 8.04
CA VAL A 186 17.45 -4.95 7.60
C VAL A 186 18.06 -4.55 6.27
N CYS A 187 17.24 -4.24 5.26
CA CYS A 187 17.71 -3.87 3.93
C CYS A 187 18.58 -2.60 3.95
N GLU A 188 18.20 -1.59 4.74
CA GLU A 188 18.95 -0.32 4.87
C GLU A 188 20.37 -0.51 5.42
N LYS A 189 20.63 -1.61 6.14
CA LYS A 189 21.96 -1.98 6.67
C LYS A 189 22.75 -2.91 5.75
N SER A 190 22.21 -3.27 4.59
CA SER A 190 22.88 -4.15 3.65
C SER A 190 24.16 -3.50 3.08
N GLU A 191 25.18 -4.31 2.86
CA GLU A 191 26.39 -3.89 2.14
C GLU A 191 26.13 -3.72 0.63
N ASP A 192 25.11 -4.39 0.09
CA ASP A 192 24.66 -4.19 -1.28
C ASP A 192 23.96 -2.83 -1.40
N ARG A 193 24.54 -1.94 -2.23
CA ARG A 193 24.05 -0.57 -2.41
C ARG A 193 22.61 -0.52 -2.94
N MET A 194 22.23 -1.44 -3.81
CA MET A 194 20.88 -1.48 -4.38
C MET A 194 19.88 -1.95 -3.31
N MET A 195 20.24 -2.96 -2.52
CA MET A 195 19.43 -3.43 -1.40
C MET A 195 19.26 -2.34 -0.33
N ALA A 196 20.33 -1.62 0.01
CA ALA A 196 20.29 -0.47 0.92
C ALA A 196 19.34 0.62 0.40
N MET A 197 19.36 0.90 -0.90
CA MET A 197 18.43 1.84 -1.54
C MET A 197 16.96 1.37 -1.43
N MET A 198 16.70 0.07 -1.60
CA MET A 198 15.35 -0.49 -1.42
C MET A 198 14.83 -0.25 0.00
N GLY A 199 15.66 -0.55 1.01
CA GLY A 199 15.33 -0.29 2.42
C GLY A 199 15.06 1.19 2.69
N ALA A 200 15.92 2.08 2.19
CA ALA A 200 15.81 3.51 2.46
C ALA A 200 14.57 4.17 1.85
N HIS A 201 14.12 3.73 0.65
CA HIS A 201 13.17 4.52 -0.14
C HIS A 201 11.98 3.76 -0.74
N PHE A 202 12.03 2.44 -0.88
CA PHE A 202 11.05 1.72 -1.70
C PHE A 202 10.17 0.73 -0.93
N ILE A 203 10.59 0.28 0.26
CA ILE A 203 9.78 -0.67 1.06
C ILE A 203 8.67 0.06 1.82
N VAL A 204 8.99 1.16 2.50
CA VAL A 204 8.05 1.90 3.36
C VAL A 204 7.92 3.35 2.87
N PRO A 205 6.70 3.91 2.76
CA PRO A 205 6.48 5.32 2.46
C PRO A 205 7.19 6.26 3.44
N GLY A 206 7.65 7.41 2.95
CA GLY A 206 8.49 8.32 3.74
C GLY A 206 7.78 8.94 4.95
N ASP A 207 6.48 9.21 4.85
CA ASP A 207 5.66 9.69 5.97
C ASP A 207 5.51 8.64 7.07
N VAL A 208 5.27 7.38 6.69
CA VAL A 208 5.19 6.24 7.61
C VAL A 208 6.55 6.00 8.28
N ALA A 209 7.63 6.05 7.50
CA ALA A 209 8.99 5.87 8.02
C ALA A 209 9.35 6.92 9.08
N ARG A 210 8.97 8.20 8.86
CA ARG A 210 9.20 9.27 9.85
C ARG A 210 8.41 9.05 11.14
N ARG A 211 7.13 8.69 11.04
CA ARG A 211 6.26 8.43 12.20
C ARG A 211 6.76 7.28 13.09
N ASN A 212 7.52 6.34 12.53
CA ASN A 212 8.02 5.15 13.23
C ASN A 212 9.51 5.26 13.64
N GLN A 213 10.13 6.44 13.50
CA GLN A 213 11.49 6.73 13.96
C GLN A 213 11.55 7.48 15.31
N GLU A 214 10.43 8.07 15.75
CA GLU A 214 10.23 8.67 17.07
C GLU A 214 9.84 7.63 18.13
#